data_AF-A0A1S1NCT1-F1
#
_entry.id   AF-A0A1S1NCT1-F1
#
_cell.length_a   1.000
_cell.length_b   1.000
_cell.length_c   1.000
_cell.angle_alpha   90.00
_cell.angle_beta   90.00
_cell.angle_gamma   90.00
#
_symmetry.space_group_name_H-M   'P 1'
#
loop_
_entity.id
_entity.type
_entity.pdbx_description
1 polymer ?
#
loop_
_entity_poly.entity_id
_entity_poly.type
_entity_poly.pdbx_seq_one_letter_code
_entity_poly.pdbx_strand_id
1 'polypeptide(L)'
;MSLPPCLKCQSAYVYQDQSNLVCPECAYEWNPAEIEEDSIINVKDANGTLLCDGDKVTVIKDLKIKGSSQVIKIGTKALVRRVLDKKDHELDCKVDGVGEMMVTAKFVKKA
;
A
#
# COMPACT_ATOMS: atom_id res chain seq x y z
N MET A 1 -19.16 8.27 -23.84
CA MET A 1 -18.36 7.67 -22.76
C MET A 1 -17.08 7.18 -23.43
N SER A 2 -15.98 7.88 -23.20
CA SER A 2 -14.72 7.59 -23.89
C SER A 2 -13.91 6.63 -23.02
N LEU A 3 -13.65 5.43 -23.51
CA LEU A 3 -12.79 4.46 -22.84
C LEU A 3 -11.34 4.97 -22.85
N PRO A 4 -10.54 4.69 -21.80
CA PRO A 4 -9.15 5.14 -21.77
C PRO A 4 -8.36 4.50 -22.92
N PRO A 5 -7.37 5.21 -23.49
CA PRO A 5 -6.51 4.64 -24.52
C PRO A 5 -5.72 3.45 -23.95
N CYS A 6 -5.31 2.55 -24.83
CA CYS A 6 -4.53 1.39 -24.41
C CYS A 6 -3.21 1.80 -23.75
N LEU A 7 -2.89 1.20 -22.61
CA LEU A 7 -1.65 1.48 -21.86
C LEU A 7 -0.37 1.08 -22.60
N LYS A 8 -0.48 0.17 -23.58
CA LYS A 8 0.67 -0.42 -24.29
C LYS A 8 0.96 0.21 -25.65
N CYS A 9 -0.08 0.62 -26.37
CA CYS A 9 0.04 1.18 -27.73
C CYS A 9 -0.60 2.56 -27.89
N GLN A 10 -1.20 3.12 -26.82
CA GLN A 10 -1.89 4.42 -26.82
C GLN A 10 -3.04 4.55 -27.84
N SER A 11 -3.49 3.44 -28.41
CA SER A 11 -4.61 3.42 -29.35
C SER A 11 -5.91 3.83 -28.67
N ALA A 12 -6.68 4.69 -29.34
CA ALA A 12 -8.00 5.13 -28.89
C ALA A 12 -9.11 4.08 -29.16
N TYR A 13 -8.79 3.06 -29.96
CA TYR A 13 -9.71 1.97 -30.31
C TYR A 13 -9.67 0.87 -29.24
N VAL A 14 -10.13 1.18 -28.04
CA VAL A 14 -10.32 0.20 -26.97
C VAL A 14 -11.80 -0.14 -26.89
N TYR A 15 -12.13 -1.42 -26.77
CA TYR A 15 -13.50 -1.86 -26.51
C TYR A 15 -13.57 -2.61 -25.19
N GLN A 16 -14.73 -2.55 -24.55
CA GLN A 16 -15.00 -3.26 -23.31
C GLN A 16 -15.64 -4.61 -23.66
N ASP A 17 -15.04 -5.71 -23.20
CA ASP A 17 -15.66 -7.04 -23.18
C ASP A 17 -15.94 -7.42 -21.71
N GLN A 18 -17.21 -7.35 -21.31
CA GLN A 18 -17.65 -7.56 -19.93
C GLN A 18 -16.96 -6.62 -18.94
N SER A 19 -16.04 -7.13 -18.13
CA SER A 19 -15.25 -6.36 -17.15
C SER A 19 -13.88 -5.93 -17.68
N ASN A 20 -13.45 -6.45 -18.83
CA ASN A 20 -12.11 -6.21 -19.36
C ASN A 20 -12.14 -5.19 -20.49
N LEU A 21 -11.07 -4.41 -20.61
CA LEU A 21 -10.78 -3.56 -21.75
C LEU A 21 -9.81 -4.27 -22.67
N VAL A 22 -10.17 -4.38 -23.94
CA VAL A 22 -9.41 -5.10 -24.96
C VAL A 22 -8.99 -4.14 -26.06
N CYS A 23 -7.71 -4.18 -26.41
CA CYS A 23 -7.16 -3.46 -27.55
C CYS A 23 -7.03 -4.39 -28.77
N PRO A 24 -7.69 -4.12 -29.90
CA PRO A 24 -7.60 -4.92 -31.12
C PRO A 24 -6.26 -4.76 -31.87
N GLU A 25 -5.50 -3.70 -31.62
CA GLU A 25 -4.20 -3.47 -32.29
C GLU A 25 -3.06 -4.25 -31.66
N CYS A 26 -3.08 -4.44 -30.33
CA CYS A 26 -2.00 -5.11 -29.61
C CYS A 26 -2.43 -6.37 -28.83
N ALA A 27 -3.72 -6.73 -28.91
CA ALA A 27 -4.32 -7.84 -28.16
C ALA A 27 -4.07 -7.75 -26.63
N TYR A 28 -3.84 -6.54 -26.12
CA TYR A 28 -3.68 -6.32 -24.69
C TYR A 28 -5.06 -6.23 -24.05
N GLU A 29 -5.26 -7.07 -23.05
CA GLU A 29 -6.46 -7.13 -22.23
C GLU A 29 -6.10 -6.70 -20.81
N TRP A 30 -6.85 -5.74 -20.27
CA TRP A 30 -6.67 -5.28 -18.89
C TRP A 30 -8.00 -4.91 -18.27
N ASN A 31 -8.14 -5.13 -16.98
CA ASN A 31 -9.33 -4.75 -16.25
C ASN A 31 -9.07 -3.43 -15.51
N PRO A 32 -9.80 -2.34 -15.81
CA PRO A 32 -9.60 -1.06 -15.11
C PRO A 32 -9.87 -1.18 -13.62
N ALA A 33 -10.80 -2.05 -13.20
CA ALA A 33 -11.09 -2.29 -11.79
C ALA A 33 -9.92 -2.95 -11.04
N GLU A 34 -9.16 -3.82 -11.69
CA GLU A 34 -7.95 -4.42 -11.10
C GLU A 34 -6.78 -3.44 -11.05
N ILE A 35 -6.67 -2.50 -12.00
CA ILE A 35 -5.64 -1.45 -11.96
C ILE A 35 -5.88 -0.48 -10.79
N GLU A 36 -7.16 -0.24 -10.44
CA GLU A 36 -7.51 0.51 -9.24
C GLU A 36 -7.13 -0.27 -7.96
N GLU A 37 -7.26 -1.60 -7.93
CA GLU A 37 -6.83 -2.43 -6.80
C GLU A 37 -5.30 -2.55 -6.65
N ASP A 38 -4.53 -2.65 -7.75
CA ASP A 38 -3.06 -2.73 -7.69
C ASP A 38 -2.42 -1.40 -7.22
N SER A 39 -3.16 -0.29 -7.32
CA SER A 39 -2.78 1.00 -6.73
C SER A 39 -3.03 1.07 -5.22
N ILE A 40 -3.77 0.12 -4.65
CA ILE A 40 -4.00 -0.02 -3.22
C ILE A 40 -2.99 -1.03 -2.72
N ILE A 41 -1.78 -0.57 -2.41
CA ILE A 41 -0.73 -1.40 -1.81
C ILE A 41 -1.30 -2.01 -0.53
N ASN A 42 -1.79 -3.26 -0.61
CA ASN A 42 -2.51 -3.92 0.47
C ASN A 42 -1.52 -4.47 1.50
N VAL A 43 -0.92 -3.58 2.27
CA VAL A 43 -0.08 -4.01 3.39
C VAL A 43 -0.96 -4.54 4.50
N LYS A 44 -0.78 -5.82 4.79
CA LYS A 44 -1.46 -6.51 5.87
C LYS A 44 -0.65 -6.40 7.14
N ASP A 45 -1.34 -5.96 8.16
CA ASP A 45 -0.88 -5.92 9.53
C ASP A 45 -0.60 -7.32 10.13
N ALA A 46 0.01 -7.39 11.32
CA ALA A 46 0.22 -8.64 12.07
C ALA A 46 -1.06 -9.47 12.27
N ASN A 47 -2.24 -8.84 12.34
CA ASN A 47 -3.54 -9.52 12.44
C ASN A 47 -4.19 -9.83 11.09
N GLY A 48 -3.54 -9.53 9.96
CA GLY A 48 -4.10 -9.69 8.62
C GLY A 48 -5.05 -8.57 8.19
N THR A 49 -5.15 -7.49 8.97
CA THR A 49 -5.95 -6.31 8.64
C THR A 49 -5.27 -5.47 7.57
N LEU A 50 -6.03 -5.00 6.58
CA LEU A 50 -5.53 -4.09 5.56
C LEU A 50 -5.22 -2.72 6.18
N LEU A 51 -4.00 -2.24 5.95
CA LEU A 51 -3.54 -0.91 6.32
C LEU A 51 -3.57 -0.01 5.08
N CYS A 52 -4.11 1.19 5.27
CA CYS A 52 -4.11 2.25 4.27
C CYS A 52 -3.31 3.45 4.78
N ASP A 53 -2.98 4.37 3.88
CA ASP A 53 -2.47 5.69 4.26
C ASP A 53 -3.46 6.43 5.17
N GLY A 54 -2.93 7.14 6.17
CA GLY A 54 -3.70 7.88 7.17
C GLY A 54 -4.23 7.04 8.33
N ASP A 55 -4.07 5.72 8.32
CA ASP A 55 -4.58 4.85 9.38
C ASP A 55 -3.74 4.93 10.67
N LYS A 56 -4.35 4.59 11.82
CA LYS A 56 -3.67 4.58 13.11
C LYS A 56 -3.28 3.16 13.46
N VAL A 57 -2.01 2.98 13.76
CA VAL A 57 -1.46 1.68 14.15
C VAL A 57 -0.88 1.74 15.56
N THR A 58 -0.90 0.59 16.24
CA THR A 58 -0.33 0.37 17.56
C THR A 58 0.73 -0.70 17.45
N VAL A 59 1.90 -0.49 18.03
CA VAL A 59 2.97 -1.49 17.98
C VAL A 59 2.65 -2.65 18.94
N ILE A 60 2.76 -3.89 18.45
CA ILE A 60 2.42 -5.11 19.23
C ILE A 60 3.63 -5.75 19.94
N LYS A 61 4.84 -5.24 19.71
CA LYS A 61 6.08 -5.76 20.30
C LYS A 61 7.03 -4.62 20.62
N ASP A 62 7.94 -4.85 21.56
CA ASP A 62 9.04 -3.93 21.78
C ASP A 62 10.00 -3.96 20.58
N LEU A 63 10.29 -2.79 20.02
CA LEU A 63 11.19 -2.62 18.90
C LEU A 63 12.30 -1.65 19.28
N LYS A 64 13.53 -2.10 19.12
CA LYS A 64 14.70 -1.23 19.23
C LYS A 64 15.01 -0.65 17.87
N ILE A 65 15.04 0.67 17.78
CA ILE A 65 15.38 1.37 16.54
C ILE A 65 16.88 1.20 16.30
N LYS A 66 17.27 0.63 15.15
CA LYS A 66 18.68 0.60 14.74
C LYS A 66 19.16 2.03 14.52
N GLY A 67 20.17 2.47 15.27
CA GLY A 67 20.73 3.82 15.18
C GLY A 67 20.22 4.81 16.23
N SER A 68 19.30 4.41 17.12
CA SER A 68 18.87 5.24 18.24
C SER A 68 18.83 4.41 19.54
N SER A 69 19.08 5.06 20.68
CA SER A 69 18.96 4.44 22.01
C SER A 69 17.51 4.33 22.48
N GLN A 70 16.55 4.83 21.69
CA GLN A 70 15.13 4.77 22.01
C GLN A 70 14.53 3.40 21.68
N VAL A 71 13.75 2.88 22.62
CA VAL A 71 13.01 1.63 22.49
C VAL A 71 11.54 1.98 22.40
N ILE A 72 10.89 1.55 21.32
CA ILE A 72 9.45 1.66 21.14
C ILE A 72 8.84 0.52 21.94
N LYS A 73 8.04 0.87 22.95
CA LYS A 73 7.36 -0.14 23.77
C LYS A 73 6.11 -0.63 23.07
N ILE A 74 5.70 -1.84 23.43
CA ILE A 74 4.37 -2.34 23.08
C ILE A 74 3.29 -1.33 23.52
N GLY A 75 2.34 -1.06 22.64
CA GLY A 75 1.28 -0.07 22.87
C GLY A 75 1.57 1.35 22.37
N THR A 76 2.76 1.63 21.83
CA THR A 76 3.02 2.92 21.18
C THR A 76 2.12 3.09 19.95
N LYS A 77 1.47 4.26 19.86
CA LYS A 77 0.63 4.64 18.73
C LYS A 77 1.48 5.32 17.66
N ALA A 78 1.27 4.95 16.41
CA ALA A 78 1.85 5.59 15.25
C ALA A 78 0.77 5.83 14.19
N LEU A 79 1.01 6.80 13.31
CA LEU A 79 0.11 7.14 12.22
C LEU A 79 0.78 6.78 10.90
N VAL A 80 0.12 5.99 10.07
CA VAL A 80 0.61 5.58 8.75
C VAL A 80 0.56 6.79 7.83
N ARG A 81 1.71 7.28 7.38
CA ARG A 81 1.77 8.36 6.36
C ARG A 81 1.72 7.79 4.96
N ARG A 82 2.44 6.70 4.73
CA ARG A 82 2.53 6.09 3.41
C ARG A 82 2.82 4.60 3.54
N VAL A 83 2.15 3.83 2.68
CA VAL A 83 2.44 2.42 2.48
C VAL A 83 3.46 2.32 1.33
N LEU A 84 4.59 1.65 1.54
CA LEU A 84 5.64 1.43 0.54
C LEU A 84 5.70 -0.05 0.15
N ASP A 85 5.78 -0.34 -1.14
CA ASP A 85 6.00 -1.68 -1.67
C ASP A 85 7.49 -2.10 -1.56
N LYS A 86 8.05 -2.08 -0.35
CA LYS A 86 9.42 -2.54 -0.09
C LYS A 86 9.42 -3.71 0.88
N LYS A 87 9.97 -4.84 0.42
CA LYS A 87 10.08 -6.13 1.14
C LYS A 87 10.64 -6.08 2.58
N ASP A 88 11.39 -5.04 2.95
CA ASP A 88 12.01 -4.93 4.28
C ASP A 88 11.29 -3.89 5.17
N HIS A 89 10.70 -2.86 4.55
CA HIS A 89 10.18 -1.65 5.18
C HIS A 89 8.90 -1.21 4.45
N GLU A 90 7.79 -1.81 4.85
CA GLU A 90 6.51 -1.73 4.13
C GLU A 90 5.69 -0.49 4.53
N LEU A 91 5.92 0.08 5.72
CA LEU A 91 5.10 1.18 6.25
C LEU A 91 5.97 2.34 6.72
N ASP A 92 5.70 3.52 6.19
CA ASP A 92 6.19 4.78 6.71
C ASP A 92 5.21 5.30 7.77
N CYS A 93 5.61 5.20 9.03
CA CYS A 93 4.81 5.54 10.19
C CYS A 93 5.40 6.72 10.93
N LYS A 94 4.55 7.66 11.36
CA LYS A 94 4.93 8.76 12.24
C LYS A 94 4.55 8.42 13.67
N VAL A 95 5.55 8.40 14.56
CA VAL A 95 5.37 8.17 16.00
C VAL A 95 5.44 9.50 16.73
N ASP A 96 4.51 9.72 17.65
CA ASP A 96 4.50 10.90 18.51
C ASP A 96 5.73 10.86 19.45
N GLY A 97 6.61 11.86 19.35
CA GLY A 97 7.84 11.99 20.15
C GLY A 97 9.13 11.41 19.53
N VAL A 98 9.04 10.51 18.55
CA VAL A 98 10.23 9.93 17.88
C VAL A 98 10.41 10.47 16.46
N GLY A 99 9.31 10.80 15.76
CA GLY A 99 9.33 11.29 14.40
C GLY A 99 8.92 10.24 13.37
N GLU A 100 9.44 10.37 12.16
CA GLU A 100 9.14 9.49 11.02
C GLU A 100 10.03 8.25 11.10
N MET A 101 9.41 7.07 11.02
CA MET A 101 10.12 5.81 11.02
C MET A 101 9.50 4.80 10.06
N MET A 102 10.36 3.99 9.46
CA MET A 102 9.94 2.87 8.65
C MET A 102 9.80 1.63 9.52
N VAL A 103 8.64 0.97 9.44
CA VAL A 103 8.34 -0.27 10.17
C VAL A 103 7.82 -1.34 9.23
N THR A 104 8.07 -2.60 9.59
CA THR A 104 7.51 -3.76 8.90
C THR A 104 6.10 -4.03 9.45
N ALA A 105 5.17 -4.40 8.57
CA ALA A 105 3.76 -4.58 8.91
C ALA A 105 3.49 -5.67 9.95
N LYS A 106 4.42 -6.63 10.06
CA LYS A 106 4.39 -7.73 11.04
C LYS A 106 4.47 -7.30 12.51
N PHE A 107 4.85 -6.05 12.80
CA PHE A 107 5.03 -5.58 14.19
C PHE A 107 4.04 -4.51 14.62
N VAL A 108 3.15 -4.12 13.73
CA VAL A 108 2.07 -3.17 14.02
C VAL A 108 0.75 -3.91 14.08
N LYS A 109 -0.22 -3.30 14.77
CA LYS A 109 -1.65 -3.60 14.70
C LYS A 109 -2.48 -2.39 14.31
N LYS A 110 -3.48 -2.51 13.45
CA LYS A 110 -4.50 -1.47 13.30
C LYS A 110 -5.17 -1.19 14.66
N ALA A 111 -5.27 0.09 15.03
CA ALA A 111 -5.72 0.58 16.33
C ALA A 111 -7.21 0.94 16.34
#